data_AF-V8QMN7-F1
#
_entry.id   AF-V8QMN7-F1
#
_cell.length_a   1.000
_cell.length_b   1.000
_cell.length_c   1.000
_cell.angle_alpha   90.00
_cell.angle_beta   90.00
_cell.angle_gamma   90.00
#
_symmetry.space_group_name_H-M   'P 1'
#
loop_
_entity.id
_entity.type
_entity.pdbx_description
1 polymer ?
#
loop_
_entity_poly.entity_id
_entity_poly.type
_entity_poly.pdbx_seq_one_letter_code
_entity_poly.pdbx_strand_id
1 'polypeptide(L)' 'MATVIKLFLIVLIVWWIGRFFSATLYRLWAQTIGTGLHWITHNGSIMMRWVLIVALLLGLLVVYQWP' A
#
# COMPACT_ATOMS: atom_id res chain seq x y z
N MET A 1 21.34 1.84 24.34
CA MET A 1 20.01 1.58 23.71
C MET A 1 19.51 2.80 22.93
N ALA A 2 19.22 3.94 23.56
CA ALA A 2 18.62 5.11 22.89
C ALA A 2 19.46 5.67 21.72
N THR A 3 20.79 5.73 21.85
CA THR A 3 21.68 6.24 20.80
C THR A 3 21.69 5.36 19.55
N VAL A 4 21.64 4.03 19.72
CA VAL A 4 21.60 3.07 18.61
C VAL A 4 20.29 3.22 17.82
N ILE A 5 19.17 3.35 18.53
CA ILE A 5 17.85 3.57 17.90
C ILE A 5 17.85 4.89 17.11
N LYS A 6 18.41 5.97 17.67
CA LYS A 6 18.53 7.25 16.96
C LYS A 6 19.36 7.13 15.69
N LEU A 7 20.52 6.48 15.76
CA LEU A 7 21.38 6.26 14.59
C LEU A 7 20.69 5.41 13.53
N PHE A 8 20.00 4.35 13.93
CA PHE A 8 19.21 3.53 13.02
C PHE A 8 18.13 4.34 12.31
N LEU A 9 17.38 5.18 13.04
CA LEU A 9 16.37 6.06 12.46
C LEU A 9 16.98 7.07 11.49
N ILE A 10 18.12 7.66 11.82
CA ILE A 10 18.82 8.59 10.92
C ILE A 10 19.20 7.88 9.61
N VAL A 11 19.80 6.68 9.69
CA VAL A 11 20.16 5.89 8.51
C VAL A 11 18.92 5.53 7.70
N LEU A 12 17.83 5.12 8.35
CA LEU A 12 16.57 4.79 7.69
C LEU A 12 16.00 6.01 6.94
N ILE A 13 15.98 7.19 7.58
CA ILE A 13 15.47 8.43 6.98
C ILE A 13 16.34 8.85 5.80
N VAL A 14 17.67 8.83 5.96
CA VAL A 14 18.61 9.18 4.88
C VAL A 14 18.48 8.22 3.72
N TRP A 15 18.35 6.92 3.98
CA TRP A 15 18.11 5.91 2.94
C TRP A 15 16.76 6.14 2.23
N TRP A 16 15.71 6.45 2.99
CA TRP A 16 14.38 6.72 2.46
C TRP A 16 14.33 7.96 1.58
N ILE A 17 15.05 9.04 1.95
CA ILE A 17 15.16 10.26 1.15
C ILE A 17 16.11 10.04 -0.04
N GLY A 18 17.22 9.33 0.17
CA GLY A 18 18.23 9.05 -0.86
C GLY A 18 17.69 8.33 -2.09
N ARG A 19 16.59 7.59 -1.95
CA ARG A 19 15.89 6.96 -3.10
C ARG A 19 15.43 7.95 -4.16
N PHE A 20 15.16 9.21 -3.82
CA PHE A 20 14.75 10.24 -4.79
C PHE A 20 15.92 10.79 -5.60
N PHE A 21 17.13 10.72 -5.05
CA PHE A 21 18.33 11.31 -5.64
C PHE A 21 19.21 10.28 -6.37
N SER A 22 18.93 8.97 -6.21
CA SER A 22 19.70 7.89 -6.83
C SER A 22 18.82 6.81 -7.43
N ALA A 23 19.00 6.54 -8.71
CA ALA A 23 18.29 5.49 -9.44
C ALA A 23 18.59 4.08 -8.88
N THR A 24 19.80 3.84 -8.36
CA THR A 24 20.18 2.55 -7.78
C THR A 24 19.44 2.30 -6.46
N LEU A 25 19.39 3.30 -5.58
CA LEU A 25 18.64 3.21 -4.33
C LEU A 25 17.13 3.09 -4.58
N TYR A 26 16.62 3.80 -5.58
CA TYR A 26 15.23 3.64 -6.03
C TYR A 26 14.93 2.20 -6.46
N ARG A 27 15.80 1.55 -7.27
CA ARG A 27 15.59 0.16 -7.69
C ARG A 27 15.60 -0.82 -6.52
N LEU A 28 16.54 -0.68 -5.59
CA LEU A 28 16.61 -1.52 -4.39
C LEU A 28 15.37 -1.35 -3.51
N TRP A 29 14.90 -0.11 -3.32
CA TRP A 29 13.67 0.17 -2.60
C TRP A 29 12.45 -0.41 -3.33
N ALA A 30 12.37 -0.22 -4.66
CA ALA A 30 11.27 -0.67 -5.49
C ALA A 30 11.13 -2.20 -5.46
N GLN A 31 12.25 -2.93 -5.49
CA GLN A 31 12.25 -4.40 -5.43
C GLN A 31 11.87 -4.95 -4.06
N THR A 32 12.11 -4.21 -2.98
CA THR A 32 11.86 -4.65 -1.60
C THR A 32 10.52 -4.13 -1.08
N ILE A 33 10.48 -2.88 -0.62
CA ILE A 33 9.33 -2.24 0.02
C ILE A 33 8.29 -1.82 -1.04
N GLY A 34 8.75 -1.33 -2.19
CA GLY A 34 7.88 -0.90 -3.28
C GLY A 34 6.99 -2.03 -3.79
N THR A 35 7.54 -3.23 -3.99
CA THR A 35 6.79 -4.43 -4.37
C THR A 35 5.72 -4.78 -3.35
N GLY A 36 6.04 -4.72 -2.06
CA GLY A 36 5.09 -4.98 -0.98
C GLY A 36 3.93 -3.97 -0.96
N LEU A 37 4.24 -2.67 -1.06
CA LEU A 37 3.22 -1.63 -1.17
C LEU A 37 2.36 -1.80 -2.42
N HIS A 38 2.98 -2.10 -3.57
CA HIS A 38 2.27 -2.34 -4.82
C HIS A 38 1.31 -3.54 -4.70
N TRP A 39 1.77 -4.63 -4.07
CA TRP A 39 0.93 -5.80 -3.80
C TRP A 39 -0.26 -5.42 -2.90
N ILE A 40 -0.05 -4.68 -1.81
CA ILE A 40 -1.15 -4.22 -0.94
C ILE A 40 -2.14 -3.36 -1.72
N THR A 41 -1.66 -2.39 -2.51
CA THR A 41 -2.55 -1.52 -3.30
C THR A 41 -3.34 -2.29 -4.36
N HIS A 42 -2.72 -3.28 -4.99
CA HIS A 42 -3.36 -4.09 -6.01
C HIS A 42 -4.43 -5.02 -5.43
N ASN A 43 -4.11 -5.70 -4.31
CA ASN A 43 -5.09 -6.53 -3.63
C ASN A 43 -6.21 -5.69 -3.00
N GLY A 44 -5.88 -4.52 -2.44
CA GLY A 44 -6.87 -3.57 -1.91
C GLY A 44 -7.84 -3.07 -2.98
N SER A 45 -7.37 -2.77 -4.19
CA SER A 45 -8.24 -2.35 -5.29
C SER A 45 -9.14 -3.47 -5.79
N ILE A 46 -8.63 -4.71 -5.87
CA ILE A 46 -9.43 -5.89 -6.19
C ILE A 46 -10.52 -6.10 -5.13
N MET A 47 -10.17 -6.02 -3.84
CA MET A 47 -11.11 -6.21 -2.75
C MET A 47 -12.22 -5.14 -2.79
N MET A 48 -11.85 -3.87 -3.02
CA MET A 48 -12.81 -2.77 -3.17
C MET A 48 -13.77 -3.00 -4.34
N ARG A 49 -13.27 -3.51 -5.46
CA ARG A 49 -14.10 -3.84 -6.63
C ARG A 49 -15.13 -4.91 -6.30
N TRP A 50 -14.75 -5.95 -5.56
CA TRP A 50 -15.68 -7.00 -5.12
C TRP A 50 -16.72 -6.46 -4.13
N VAL A 51 -16.31 -5.62 -3.18
CA VAL A 51 -17.24 -4.97 -2.24
C VAL A 51 -18.28 -4.15 -2.98
N LEU A 52 -17.88 -3.38 -4.01
CA LEU A 52 -18.81 -2.61 -4.83
C LEU A 52 -19.80 -3.50 -5.58
N ILE A 53 -19.34 -4.62 -6.16
CA ILE A 53 -20.21 -5.58 -6.85
C ILE A 53 -21.24 -6.16 -5.89
N VAL A 54 -20.81 -6.61 -4.71
CA VAL A 54 -21.70 -7.17 -3.69
C VAL A 54 -22.71 -6.13 -3.20
N ALA A 55 -22.27 -4.90 -2.95
CA ALA A 55 -23.14 -3.81 -2.54
C ALA A 55 -24.22 -3.51 -3.59
N LEU A 56 -23.86 -3.55 -4.89
CA LEU A 56 -24.79 -3.30 -5.98
C LEU A 56 -25.83 -4.42 -6.10
N LEU A 57 -25.41 -5.69 -5.98
CA LEU A 57 -26.32 -6.84 -5.96
C LEU A 57 -27.30 -6.78 -4.78
N LEU A 58 -26.81 -6.42 -3.58
CA LEU A 58 -27.66 -6.23 -2.41
C LEU A 58 -28.65 -5.07 -2.62
N GLY A 59 -28.20 -3.95 -3.18
CA GLY A 59 -29.08 -2.83 -3.51
C GLY A 59 -30.19 -3.22 -4.48
N LEU A 60 -29.88 -3.97 -5.53
CA LEU A 60 -30.88 -4.49 -6.48
C LEU A 60 -31.86 -5.43 -5.81
N LEU A 61 -31.39 -6.32 -4.93
CA LEU A 61 -32.24 -7.23 -4.17
C LEU A 61 -33.18 -6.47 -3.24
N VAL A 62 -32.69 -5.43 -2.56
CA VAL A 62 -33.53 -4.55 -1.72
C VAL A 62 -34.58 -3.84 -2.55
N VAL A 63 -34.23 -3.29 -3.72
CA VAL A 63 -35.20 -2.64 -4.62
C VAL A 63 -36.24 -3.64 -5.13
N TYR A 64 -35.83 -4.86 -5.47
CA TYR A 64 -36.75 -5.92 -5.91
C TYR A 64 -37.71 -6.38 -4.80
N GLN A 65 -37.24 -6.41 -3.56
CA GLN A 65 -38.05 -6.76 -2.39
C GLN A 65 -38.83 -5.57 -1.81
N TRP A 66 -38.62 -4.36 -2.34
CA TRP A 66 -39.34 -3.18 -1.90
C TRP A 66 -40.78 -3.26 -2.44
N PRO A 67 -41.79 -3.30 -1.56
CA PRO A 67 -43.19 -3.45 -1.94
C PRO A 67 -43.74 -2.25 -2.74
#